data_AF-A0A087S8A9-F1
#
_entry.id   AF-A0A087S8A9-F1
#
_cell.length_a   1.000
_cell.length_b   1.000
_cell.length_c   1.000
_cell.angle_alpha   90.00
_cell.angle_beta   90.00
_cell.angle_gamma   90.00
#
_symmetry.space_group_name_H-M   'P 1'
#
loop_
_entity.id
_entity.type
_entity.pdbx_description
1 polymer ?
#
loop_
_entity_poly.entity_id
_entity_poly.type
_entity_poly.pdbx_seq_one_letter_code
_entity_poly.pdbx_strand_id
1 'polypeptide(L)'
;MSSVKNVIKDNYNMMLLKDYLRDAIKEAGFSHAEISKTPTGTRVALHVTRPGIVIGRKGSGIRELTDKLATDFGLKNPQISVVEIEKPELSPSVMCNRMASHLERGTAFRRATMWTLKQIMENGAMGVQITISGKLRGDRSAFEKHTAGILPRAGHHAEVIVAEDIAHVNTAMGLIGIRIRIARKEKFVPEFEMKVEKPKKAKQVKDAETGKMRDETAAEKKARTESEQIAMEEEKMKELETLEEEEAKLK
;
A
#
# COMPACT_ATOMS: atom_id res chain seq x y z
N MET A 1 2.38 6.91 -40.16
CA MET A 1 1.69 5.83 -39.41
C MET A 1 0.41 6.39 -38.80
N SER A 2 -0.67 5.61 -38.74
CA SER A 2 -1.91 6.01 -38.04
C SER A 2 -1.63 6.25 -36.55
N SER A 3 -2.31 7.21 -35.94
CA SER A 3 -2.19 7.54 -34.51
C SER A 3 -2.34 6.30 -33.62
N VAL A 4 -3.24 5.38 -33.98
CA VAL A 4 -3.46 4.13 -33.25
C VAL A 4 -2.21 3.24 -33.28
N LYS A 5 -1.56 3.10 -34.44
CA LYS A 5 -0.33 2.30 -34.57
C LYS A 5 0.81 2.88 -33.75
N ASN A 6 0.90 4.20 -33.65
CA ASN A 6 1.92 4.87 -32.83
C ASN A 6 1.70 4.59 -31.33
N VAL A 7 0.45 4.70 -30.85
CA VAL A 7 0.12 4.41 -29.44
C VAL A 7 0.44 2.95 -29.09
N ILE A 8 0.09 2.01 -29.95
CA ILE A 8 0.38 0.59 -29.73
C ILE A 8 1.89 0.34 -29.68
N LYS A 9 2.64 0.90 -30.64
CA LYS A 9 4.10 0.77 -30.67
C LYS A 9 4.75 1.37 -29.42
N ASP A 10 4.25 2.50 -28.96
CA ASP A 10 4.75 3.17 -27.76
C ASP A 10 4.50 2.35 -26.50
N ASN A 11 3.30 1.81 -26.35
CA ASN A 11 2.96 0.93 -25.22
C ASN A 11 3.79 -0.35 -25.23
N TYR A 12 4.03 -0.94 -26.40
CA TYR A 12 4.89 -2.12 -26.56
C TYR A 12 6.32 -1.82 -26.10
N ASN A 13 6.90 -0.70 -26.55
CA ASN A 13 8.24 -0.28 -26.15
C ASN A 13 8.31 0.01 -24.64
N MET A 14 7.27 0.62 -24.06
CA MET A 14 7.20 0.87 -22.61
C MET A 14 7.12 -0.43 -21.80
N MET A 15 6.40 -1.44 -22.29
CA MET A 15 6.33 -2.75 -21.64
C MET A 15 7.70 -3.42 -21.60
N LEU A 16 8.37 -3.52 -22.76
CA LEU A 16 9.72 -4.10 -22.85
C LEU A 16 10.73 -3.38 -21.95
N LEU A 17 10.65 -2.06 -21.91
CA LEU A 17 11.51 -1.24 -21.06
C LEU A 17 11.26 -1.52 -19.57
N LYS A 18 10.00 -1.65 -19.16
CA LYS A 18 9.67 -1.97 -17.76
C LYS A 18 10.17 -3.35 -17.36
N ASP A 19 10.03 -4.35 -18.23
CA ASP A 19 10.54 -5.71 -17.97
C ASP A 19 12.06 -5.71 -17.84
N TYR A 20 12.75 -5.02 -18.76
CA TYR A 20 14.20 -4.86 -18.69
C TYR A 20 14.67 -4.16 -17.41
N LEU A 21 14.05 -3.06 -17.02
CA LEU A 21 14.39 -2.31 -15.80
C LEU A 21 14.13 -3.14 -14.54
N ARG A 22 13.07 -3.95 -14.55
CA ARG A 22 12.73 -4.84 -13.44
C ARG A 22 13.82 -5.88 -13.19
N ASP A 23 14.38 -6.45 -14.25
CA ASP A 23 15.45 -7.44 -14.15
C ASP A 23 16.80 -6.79 -13.83
N ALA A 24 17.16 -5.71 -14.53
CA ALA A 24 18.43 -5.01 -14.35
C ALA A 24 18.58 -4.41 -12.95
N ILE A 25 17.48 -3.98 -12.33
CA ILE A 25 17.46 -3.26 -11.05
C ILE A 25 16.83 -4.12 -9.94
N LYS A 26 16.78 -5.46 -10.12
CA LYS A 26 16.21 -6.39 -9.13
C LYS A 26 16.82 -6.18 -7.74
N GLU A 27 18.13 -5.97 -7.67
CA GLU A 27 18.84 -5.76 -6.39
C GLU A 27 18.45 -4.45 -5.69
N ALA A 28 18.21 -3.35 -6.40
CA ALA A 28 17.90 -2.07 -5.76
C ALA A 28 16.45 -1.99 -5.24
N GLY A 29 15.64 -3.02 -5.49
CA GLY A 29 14.23 -3.06 -5.10
C GLY A 29 13.39 -2.14 -5.95
N PHE A 30 13.26 -2.49 -7.24
CA PHE A 30 12.41 -1.80 -8.20
C PHE A 30 10.91 -1.92 -7.84
N SER A 31 10.19 -0.80 -7.92
CA SER A 31 8.72 -0.78 -7.75
C SER A 31 8.00 -0.40 -9.04
N HIS A 32 8.22 0.81 -9.55
CA HIS A 32 7.65 1.24 -10.83
C HIS A 32 8.57 2.24 -11.52
N ALA A 33 8.35 2.39 -12.83
CA ALA A 33 9.01 3.40 -13.65
C ALA A 33 7.95 4.29 -14.29
N GLU A 34 8.14 5.60 -14.20
CA GLU A 34 7.38 6.60 -14.93
C GLU A 34 8.23 7.11 -16.09
N ILE A 35 7.66 7.10 -17.30
CA ILE A 35 8.35 7.48 -18.52
C ILE A 35 7.61 8.66 -19.12
N SER A 36 8.28 9.80 -19.21
CA SER A 36 7.75 11.02 -19.82
C SER A 36 8.56 11.35 -21.06
N LYS A 37 7.92 11.28 -22.23
CA LYS A 37 8.54 11.67 -23.50
C LYS A 37 8.37 13.18 -23.70
N THR A 38 9.48 13.90 -23.74
CA THR A 38 9.50 15.32 -24.13
C THR A 38 10.12 15.47 -25.52
N PRO A 39 9.86 16.55 -26.26
CA PRO A 39 10.50 16.78 -27.57
C PRO A 39 12.04 16.79 -27.51
N THR A 40 12.60 17.22 -26.38
CA THR A 40 14.04 17.32 -26.13
C THR A 40 14.68 15.99 -25.74
N GLY A 41 13.94 15.12 -25.06
CA GLY A 41 14.43 13.81 -24.63
C GLY A 41 13.43 13.01 -23.80
N THR A 42 13.80 11.79 -23.42
CA THR A 42 12.94 10.94 -22.59
C THR A 42 13.37 11.00 -21.14
N ARG A 43 12.50 11.44 -20.25
CA ARG A 43 12.73 11.40 -18.80
C ARG A 43 12.19 10.09 -18.25
N VAL A 44 13.04 9.34 -17.54
CA VAL A 44 12.67 8.08 -16.88
C VAL A 44 12.84 8.28 -15.38
N ALA A 45 11.75 8.31 -14.63
CA ALA A 45 11.76 8.34 -13.18
C ALA A 45 11.63 6.91 -12.63
N LEU A 46 12.67 6.45 -11.93
CA LEU A 46 12.76 5.13 -11.34
C LEU A 46 12.44 5.20 -9.86
N HIS A 47 11.39 4.51 -9.43
CA HIS A 47 11.02 4.41 -8.02
C HIS A 47 11.64 3.16 -7.42
N VAL A 48 12.57 3.36 -6.50
CA VAL A 48 13.39 2.29 -5.92
C VAL A 48 13.51 2.43 -4.41
N THR A 49 13.80 1.32 -3.74
CA THR A 49 14.07 1.33 -2.29
C THR A 49 15.48 1.78 -1.93
N ARG A 50 16.46 1.48 -2.78
CA ARG A 50 17.88 1.74 -2.51
C ARG A 50 18.50 2.51 -3.68
N PRO A 51 18.40 3.85 -3.72
CA PRO A 51 18.89 4.65 -4.83
C PRO A 51 20.41 4.50 -5.06
N GLY A 52 21.18 4.31 -3.97
CA GLY A 52 22.64 4.17 -4.06
C GLY A 52 23.10 2.99 -4.93
N ILE A 53 22.36 1.88 -4.95
CA ILE A 53 22.69 0.71 -5.79
C ILE A 53 22.48 1.04 -7.28
N VAL A 54 21.44 1.81 -7.61
CA VAL A 54 21.14 2.22 -9.00
C VAL A 54 22.17 3.21 -9.53
N ILE A 55 22.59 4.16 -8.69
CA ILE A 55 23.61 5.16 -9.06
C ILE A 55 24.97 4.47 -9.30
N GLY A 56 25.32 3.51 -8.45
CA GLY A 56 26.60 2.81 -8.53
C GLY A 56 27.79 3.67 -8.09
N ARG A 57 29.01 3.15 -8.28
CA ARG A 57 30.23 3.85 -7.86
C ARG A 57 30.52 5.01 -8.80
N LYS A 58 30.63 6.23 -8.27
CA LYS A 58 30.86 7.47 -9.07
C LYS A 58 29.85 7.67 -10.21
N GLY A 59 28.63 7.15 -10.08
CA GLY A 59 27.60 7.25 -11.12
C GLY A 59 27.78 6.31 -12.31
N SER A 60 28.61 5.25 -12.19
CA SER A 60 28.80 4.28 -13.28
C SER A 60 27.51 3.57 -13.66
N GLY A 61 26.69 3.17 -12.68
CA GLY A 61 25.46 2.41 -12.91
C GLY A 61 24.43 3.19 -13.74
N ILE A 62 24.23 4.48 -13.43
CA ILE A 62 23.33 5.34 -14.22
C ILE A 62 23.87 5.55 -15.63
N ARG A 63 25.18 5.72 -15.81
CA ARG A 63 25.79 5.89 -17.16
C ARG A 63 25.57 4.64 -18.01
N GLU A 64 25.91 3.47 -17.47
CA GLU A 64 25.70 2.19 -18.14
C GLU A 64 24.22 1.97 -18.48
N LEU A 65 23.30 2.31 -17.57
CA LEU A 65 21.87 2.20 -17.83
C LEU A 65 21.42 3.18 -18.92
N THR A 66 21.92 4.41 -18.90
CA THR A 66 21.61 5.44 -19.91
C THR A 66 22.08 5.02 -21.30
N ASP A 67 23.29 4.45 -21.40
CA ASP A 67 23.87 3.98 -22.66
C ASP A 67 23.09 2.79 -23.24
N LYS A 68 22.70 1.83 -22.39
CA LYS A 68 21.85 0.70 -22.81
C LYS A 68 20.46 1.15 -23.24
N LEU A 69 19.86 2.11 -22.54
CA LEU A 69 18.57 2.69 -22.93
C LEU A 69 18.63 3.44 -24.26
N ALA A 70 19.75 4.11 -24.55
CA ALA A 70 19.96 4.76 -25.83
C ALA A 70 20.17 3.74 -26.96
N THR A 71 20.93 2.68 -26.71
CA THR A 71 21.34 1.69 -27.73
C THR A 71 20.22 0.70 -28.05
N ASP A 72 19.65 0.06 -27.03
CA ASP A 72 18.71 -1.06 -27.22
C ASP A 72 17.29 -0.57 -27.54
N PHE A 73 16.87 0.51 -26.89
CA PHE A 73 15.51 1.04 -27.02
C PHE A 73 15.42 2.25 -27.95
N GLY A 74 16.56 2.75 -28.45
CA GLY A 74 16.62 3.88 -29.39
C GLY A 74 16.07 5.18 -28.79
N LEU A 75 16.11 5.34 -27.46
CA LEU A 75 15.57 6.52 -26.81
C LEU A 75 16.45 7.73 -27.10
N LYS A 76 15.84 8.81 -27.59
CA LYS A 76 16.54 10.07 -27.82
C LYS A 76 16.85 10.73 -26.47
N ASN A 77 18.15 10.86 -26.17
CA ASN A 77 18.68 11.53 -24.98
C ASN A 77 17.95 11.14 -23.67
N PRO A 78 18.10 9.89 -23.20
CA PRO A 78 17.44 9.43 -21.99
C PRO A 78 18.02 10.11 -20.75
N GLN A 79 17.15 10.69 -19.92
CA GLN A 79 17.49 11.28 -18.64
C GLN A 79 16.88 10.45 -17.51
N ILE A 80 17.73 9.77 -16.73
CA ILE A 80 17.30 8.90 -15.65
C ILE A 80 17.29 9.71 -14.33
N SER A 81 16.13 9.75 -13.69
CA SER A 81 15.93 10.31 -12.36
C SER A 81 15.60 9.18 -11.40
N VAL A 82 16.28 9.09 -10.27
CA VAL A 82 16.02 8.06 -9.26
C VAL A 82 15.26 8.70 -8.11
N VAL A 83 14.12 8.12 -7.74
CA VAL A 83 13.23 8.58 -6.67
C VAL A 83 13.12 7.46 -5.63
N GLU A 84 13.28 7.82 -4.36
CA GLU A 84 13.12 6.89 -3.25
C GLU A 84 11.64 6.70 -2.91
N ILE A 85 11.26 5.47 -2.56
CA ILE A 85 9.91 5.14 -2.12
C ILE A 85 9.81 5.32 -0.60
N GLU A 86 8.87 6.15 -0.14
CA GLU A 86 8.67 6.41 1.29
C GLU A 86 8.30 5.15 2.09
N LYS A 87 7.38 4.34 1.56
CA LYS A 87 6.88 3.11 2.20
C LYS A 87 7.09 1.90 1.27
N PRO A 88 8.29 1.28 1.27
CA PRO A 88 8.59 0.16 0.38
C PRO A 88 7.72 -1.07 0.65
N GLU A 89 7.28 -1.26 1.89
CA GLU A 89 6.50 -2.41 2.36
C GLU A 89 5.09 -2.47 1.77
N LEU A 90 4.55 -1.33 1.32
CA LEU A 90 3.25 -1.25 0.65
C LEU A 90 3.33 -1.54 -0.86
N SER A 91 4.54 -1.72 -1.40
CA SER A 91 4.76 -2.09 -2.79
C SER A 91 4.89 -3.62 -2.94
N PRO A 92 3.99 -4.29 -3.66
CA PRO A 92 4.06 -5.74 -3.82
C PRO A 92 5.32 -6.18 -4.58
N SER A 93 5.82 -5.40 -5.54
CA SER A 93 7.03 -5.73 -6.32
C SER A 93 8.28 -5.82 -5.46
N VAL A 94 8.45 -4.86 -4.56
CA VAL A 94 9.56 -4.83 -3.62
C VAL A 94 9.47 -6.02 -2.67
N MET A 95 8.27 -6.30 -2.13
CA MET A 95 8.06 -7.41 -1.20
C MET A 95 8.25 -8.77 -1.86
N CYS A 96 7.79 -8.94 -3.10
CA CYS A 96 8.01 -10.14 -3.90
C CYS A 96 9.51 -10.40 -4.11
N ASN A 97 10.28 -9.37 -4.49
CA ASN A 97 11.72 -9.48 -4.68
C ASN A 97 12.44 -9.80 -3.36
N ARG A 98 12.05 -9.17 -2.25
CA ARG A 98 12.64 -9.45 -0.94
C ARG A 98 12.37 -10.89 -0.49
N MET A 99 11.12 -11.35 -0.62
CA MET A 99 10.73 -12.71 -0.30
C MET A 99 11.43 -13.73 -1.21
N ALA A 100 11.60 -13.40 -2.50
CA ALA A 100 12.38 -14.19 -3.43
C ALA A 100 13.82 -14.37 -2.94
N SER A 101 14.49 -13.29 -2.56
CA SER A 101 15.86 -13.37 -2.01
C SER A 101 15.95 -14.20 -0.73
N HIS A 102 14.91 -14.22 0.12
CA HIS A 102 14.90 -15.09 1.30
C HIS A 102 14.81 -16.58 0.95
N LEU A 103 14.01 -16.92 -0.07
CA LEU A 103 13.92 -18.30 -0.58
C LEU A 103 15.18 -18.72 -1.33
N GLU A 104 15.79 -17.84 -2.12
CA GLU A 104 17.08 -18.09 -2.79
C GLU A 104 18.20 -18.39 -1.77
N ARG A 105 18.16 -17.75 -0.59
CA ARG A 105 19.07 -18.02 0.54
C ARG A 105 18.76 -19.31 1.31
N GLY A 106 17.70 -20.05 0.96
CA GLY A 106 17.32 -21.29 1.63
C GLY A 106 16.53 -21.10 2.93
N THR A 107 15.92 -19.94 3.16
CA THR A 107 15.01 -19.76 4.31
C THR A 107 13.76 -20.59 4.11
N ALA A 108 13.31 -21.29 5.16
CA ALA A 108 12.05 -22.04 5.11
C ALA A 108 10.87 -21.15 4.68
N PHE A 109 10.10 -21.60 3.67
CA PHE A 109 9.09 -20.78 3.02
C PHE A 109 8.01 -20.25 3.97
N ARG A 110 7.61 -21.04 4.98
CA ARG A 110 6.64 -20.60 6.01
C ARG A 110 7.18 -19.45 6.85
N ARG A 111 8.46 -19.51 7.22
CA ARG A 111 9.12 -18.46 7.99
C ARG A 111 9.22 -17.17 7.18
N ALA A 112 9.66 -17.27 5.93
CA ALA A 112 9.73 -16.14 5.01
C ALA A 112 8.35 -15.50 4.79
N THR A 113 7.29 -16.30 4.69
CA THR A 113 5.93 -15.81 4.49
C THR A 113 5.38 -15.11 5.72
N MET A 114 5.52 -15.72 6.90
CA MET A 114 5.00 -15.13 8.14
C MET A 114 5.72 -13.81 8.47
N TRP A 115 7.02 -13.74 8.21
CA TRP A 115 7.78 -12.50 8.40
C TRP A 115 7.33 -11.40 7.43
N THR A 116 7.26 -11.71 6.13
CA THR A 116 6.78 -10.78 5.10
C THR A 116 5.36 -10.29 5.42
N LEU A 117 4.45 -11.19 5.81
CA LEU A 117 3.07 -10.86 6.16
C LEU A 117 3.01 -9.89 7.35
N LYS A 118 3.77 -10.17 8.42
CA LYS A 118 3.83 -9.28 9.58
C LYS A 118 4.36 -7.90 9.20
N GLN A 119 5.43 -7.85 8.40
CA GLN A 119 6.06 -6.61 7.98
C GLN A 119 5.11 -5.71 7.18
N ILE A 120 4.33 -6.29 6.26
CA ILE A 120 3.36 -5.51 5.47
C ILE A 120 2.21 -5.00 6.34
N MET A 121 1.70 -5.82 7.26
CA MET A 121 0.60 -5.43 8.17
C MET A 121 1.04 -4.34 9.15
N GLU A 122 2.27 -4.41 9.69
CA GLU A 122 2.84 -3.43 10.61
C GLU A 122 3.02 -2.05 9.95
N ASN A 123 3.26 -2.03 8.64
CA ASN A 123 3.38 -0.79 7.85
C ASN A 123 2.03 -0.22 7.36
N GLY A 124 0.91 -0.70 7.92
CA GLY A 124 -0.41 -0.09 7.74
C GLY A 124 -1.17 -0.52 6.49
N ALA A 125 -0.89 -1.71 5.94
CA ALA A 125 -1.75 -2.29 4.91
C ALA A 125 -3.14 -2.62 5.45
N MET A 126 -4.18 -2.49 4.61
CA MET A 126 -5.55 -2.88 4.96
C MET A 126 -5.68 -4.40 5.04
N GLY A 127 -4.98 -5.11 4.16
CA GLY A 127 -4.89 -6.56 4.15
C GLY A 127 -3.90 -7.07 3.12
N VAL A 128 -3.48 -8.31 3.30
CA VAL A 128 -2.43 -8.95 2.52
C VAL A 128 -2.81 -10.40 2.27
N GLN A 129 -2.55 -10.87 1.05
CA GLN A 129 -2.53 -12.29 0.73
C GLN A 129 -1.19 -12.64 0.07
N ILE A 130 -0.49 -13.62 0.64
CA ILE A 130 0.69 -14.23 0.04
C ILE A 130 0.31 -15.64 -0.39
N THR A 131 0.51 -15.94 -1.67
CA THR A 131 0.31 -17.28 -2.24
C THR A 131 1.64 -17.78 -2.75
N ILE A 132 2.09 -18.92 -2.22
CA ILE A 132 3.28 -19.60 -2.74
C ILE A 132 2.82 -20.87 -3.44
N SER A 133 3.35 -21.12 -4.63
CA SER A 133 3.06 -22.31 -5.43
C SER A 133 4.35 -22.91 -5.98
N GLY A 134 4.51 -24.23 -5.87
CA GLY A 134 5.67 -24.94 -6.43
C GLY A 134 6.02 -26.20 -5.64
N LYS A 135 7.25 -26.69 -5.82
CA LYS A 135 7.79 -27.82 -5.04
C LYS A 135 8.28 -27.34 -3.67
N LEU A 136 7.40 -27.38 -2.67
CA LEU A 136 7.66 -26.78 -1.35
C LEU A 136 8.35 -27.72 -0.35
N ARG A 137 7.85 -28.96 -0.21
CA ARG A 137 8.34 -29.93 0.79
C ARG A 137 8.79 -31.25 0.17
N GLY A 138 8.30 -31.59 -1.02
CA GLY A 138 8.65 -32.82 -1.72
C GLY A 138 8.50 -32.64 -3.22
N ASP A 139 8.53 -33.75 -3.95
CA ASP A 139 8.52 -33.72 -5.41
C ASP A 139 7.18 -33.25 -6.01
N ARG A 140 6.08 -33.47 -5.29
CA ARG A 140 4.76 -32.99 -5.70
C ARG A 140 4.59 -31.49 -5.46
N SER A 141 4.13 -30.79 -6.49
CA SER A 141 3.75 -29.38 -6.38
C SER A 141 2.61 -29.17 -5.39
N ALA A 142 2.77 -28.20 -4.51
CA ALA A 142 1.77 -27.76 -3.54
C ALA A 142 1.61 -26.24 -3.62
N PHE A 143 0.48 -25.73 -3.11
CA PHE A 143 0.29 -24.30 -2.91
C PHE A 143 -0.17 -24.02 -1.48
N GLU A 144 0.34 -22.96 -0.88
CA GLU A 144 -0.06 -22.48 0.45
C GLU A 144 -0.47 -21.00 0.34
N LYS A 145 -1.60 -20.66 0.97
CA LYS A 145 -2.15 -19.30 0.98
C LYS A 145 -2.15 -18.79 2.42
N HIS A 146 -1.55 -17.63 2.63
CA HIS A 146 -1.54 -16.94 3.92
C HIS A 146 -2.20 -15.58 3.75
N THR A 147 -3.19 -15.28 4.59
CA THR A 147 -3.98 -14.04 4.52
C THR A 147 -4.01 -13.36 5.87
N ALA A 148 -3.95 -12.04 5.87
CA ALA A 148 -4.15 -11.21 7.06
C ALA A 148 -4.88 -9.91 6.69
N GLY A 149 -5.67 -9.38 7.63
CA GLY A 149 -6.47 -8.18 7.41
C GLY A 149 -7.62 -8.40 6.41
N ILE A 150 -8.04 -7.30 5.77
CA ILE A 150 -9.18 -7.27 4.86
C ILE A 150 -8.66 -7.09 3.43
N LEU A 151 -8.95 -8.07 2.58
CA LEU A 151 -8.58 -8.05 1.16
C LEU A 151 -9.83 -8.15 0.27
N PRO A 152 -10.27 -7.06 -0.38
CA PRO A 152 -11.34 -7.14 -1.35
C PRO A 152 -10.91 -7.98 -2.56
N ARG A 153 -11.81 -8.84 -3.05
CA ARG A 153 -11.51 -9.78 -4.15
C ARG A 153 -12.23 -9.49 -5.46
N ALA A 154 -13.39 -8.84 -5.40
CA ALA A 154 -14.28 -8.65 -6.55
C ALA A 154 -14.68 -7.18 -6.70
N GLY A 155 -15.11 -6.83 -7.92
CA GLY A 155 -15.58 -5.48 -8.27
C GLY A 155 -14.44 -4.48 -8.54
N HIS A 156 -14.84 -3.28 -8.95
CA HIS A 156 -13.91 -2.19 -9.28
C HIS A 156 -13.07 -1.74 -8.08
N HIS A 157 -13.65 -1.81 -6.88
CA HIS A 157 -12.93 -1.58 -5.62
C HIS A 157 -11.68 -2.45 -5.48
N ALA A 158 -11.75 -3.73 -5.87
CA ALA A 158 -10.59 -4.62 -5.80
C ALA A 158 -9.50 -4.22 -6.81
N GLU A 159 -9.87 -3.77 -8.00
CA GLU A 159 -8.92 -3.35 -9.05
C GLU A 159 -8.16 -2.08 -8.66
N VAL A 160 -8.83 -1.12 -7.99
CA VAL A 160 -8.22 0.15 -7.58
C VAL A 160 -7.38 0.01 -6.31
N ILE A 161 -7.89 -0.73 -5.32
CA ILE A 161 -7.30 -0.80 -3.97
C ILE A 161 -6.17 -1.83 -3.89
N VAL A 162 -6.30 -2.95 -4.59
CA VAL A 162 -5.37 -4.09 -4.47
C VAL A 162 -4.28 -3.99 -5.52
N ALA A 163 -3.05 -3.85 -5.05
CA ALA A 163 -1.88 -4.04 -5.89
C ALA A 163 -1.43 -5.50 -5.81
N GLU A 164 -1.14 -6.12 -6.96
CA GLU A 164 -0.67 -7.50 -7.07
C GLU A 164 0.65 -7.54 -7.84
N ASP A 165 1.56 -8.43 -7.41
CA ASP A 165 2.72 -8.77 -8.21
C ASP A 165 3.15 -10.24 -8.01
N ILE A 166 3.87 -10.77 -8.98
CA ILE A 166 4.34 -12.15 -9.04
C ILE A 166 5.86 -12.15 -9.23
N ALA A 167 6.56 -12.95 -8.42
CA ALA A 167 7.98 -13.25 -8.60
C ALA A 167 8.20 -14.75 -8.71
N HIS A 168 9.17 -15.11 -9.54
CA HIS A 168 9.60 -16.49 -9.74
C HIS A 168 10.97 -16.67 -9.10
N VAL A 169 11.12 -17.76 -8.35
CA VAL A 169 12.36 -18.10 -7.63
C VAL A 169 12.87 -19.42 -8.16
N ASN A 170 14.14 -19.43 -8.57
CA ASN A 170 14.81 -20.66 -8.93
C ASN A 170 15.43 -21.28 -7.67
N THR A 171 15.00 -22.49 -7.33
CA THR A 171 15.55 -23.29 -6.23
C THR A 171 16.17 -24.56 -6.78
N ALA A 172 16.99 -25.25 -5.98
CA ALA A 172 17.63 -26.49 -6.42
C ALA A 172 16.63 -27.58 -6.88
N MET A 173 15.41 -27.59 -6.32
CA MET A 173 14.37 -28.56 -6.69
C MET A 173 13.52 -28.11 -7.89
N GLY A 174 13.66 -26.87 -8.34
CA GLY A 174 12.89 -26.28 -9.43
C GLY A 174 12.37 -24.88 -9.12
N LEU A 175 11.33 -24.47 -9.84
CA LEU A 175 10.80 -23.11 -9.79
C LEU A 175 9.65 -22.98 -8.77
N ILE A 176 9.74 -21.97 -7.92
CA ILE A 176 8.69 -21.58 -6.97
C ILE A 176 8.13 -20.22 -7.38
N GLY A 177 6.81 -20.13 -7.50
CA GLY A 177 6.08 -18.88 -7.73
C GLY A 177 5.62 -18.26 -6.42
N ILE A 178 5.88 -16.97 -6.25
CA ILE A 178 5.37 -16.14 -5.16
C ILE A 178 4.41 -15.13 -5.78
N ARG A 179 3.19 -15.04 -5.24
CA ARG A 179 2.21 -14.01 -5.59
C ARG A 179 1.80 -13.27 -4.33
N ILE A 180 1.99 -11.95 -4.31
CA ILE A 180 1.62 -11.09 -3.18
C ILE A 180 0.56 -10.10 -3.65
N ARG A 181 -0.55 -10.04 -2.91
CA ARG A 181 -1.63 -9.06 -3.06
C ARG A 181 -1.69 -8.19 -1.81
N ILE A 182 -1.61 -6.88 -1.98
CA ILE A 182 -1.64 -5.91 -0.88
C ILE A 182 -2.78 -4.92 -1.12
N ALA A 183 -3.71 -4.82 -0.17
CA ALA A 183 -4.74 -3.78 -0.15
C ALA A 183 -4.21 -2.54 0.57
N ARG A 184 -4.24 -1.39 -0.12
CA ARG A 184 -3.78 -0.11 0.44
C ARG A 184 -4.95 0.65 1.07
N LYS A 185 -4.79 1.04 2.34
CA LYS A 185 -5.81 1.80 3.08
C LYS A 185 -6.08 3.17 2.44
N GLU A 186 -5.05 3.83 1.91
CA GLU A 186 -5.13 5.19 1.33
C GLU A 186 -6.02 5.28 0.09
N LYS A 187 -6.21 4.18 -0.65
CA LYS A 187 -7.02 4.15 -1.89
C LYS A 187 -8.47 3.75 -1.66
N PHE A 188 -8.87 3.55 -0.40
CA PHE A 188 -10.24 3.20 -0.07
C PHE A 188 -11.15 4.42 -0.28
N VAL A 189 -12.02 4.35 -1.28
CA VAL A 189 -13.05 5.36 -1.53
C VAL A 189 -14.33 4.90 -0.84
N PRO A 190 -14.74 5.53 0.27
CA PRO A 190 -16.04 5.22 0.87
C PRO A 190 -17.15 5.68 -0.08
N GLU A 191 -18.08 4.78 -0.44
CA GLU A 191 -19.27 5.13 -1.25
C GLU A 191 -20.24 6.04 -0.50
N PHE A 192 -20.19 6.02 0.83
CA PHE A 192 -20.99 6.87 1.70
C PHE A 192 -20.07 7.57 2.71
N GLU A 193 -19.97 8.88 2.60
CA GLU A 193 -19.54 9.71 3.71
C GLU A 193 -20.72 9.88 4.65
N MET A 194 -20.74 9.12 5.74
CA MET A 194 -21.65 9.42 6.83
C MET A 194 -21.28 10.82 7.33
N LYS A 195 -22.15 11.81 7.10
CA LYS A 195 -22.07 13.12 7.77
C LYS A 195 -22.39 12.90 9.24
N VAL A 196 -21.41 12.41 10.00
CA VAL A 196 -21.47 12.47 11.45
C VAL A 196 -21.36 13.95 11.78
N GLU A 197 -22.47 14.58 12.13
CA GLU A 197 -22.43 15.90 12.75
C GLU A 197 -21.48 15.79 13.94
N LYS A 198 -20.32 16.46 13.86
CA LYS A 198 -19.41 16.58 15.00
C LYS A 198 -20.28 17.12 16.15
N PRO A 199 -20.33 16.47 17.33
CA PRO A 199 -21.09 17.01 18.44
C PRO A 199 -20.60 18.45 18.66
N LYS A 200 -21.52 19.40 18.50
CA LYS A 200 -21.25 20.82 18.66
C LYS A 200 -20.54 20.96 20.00
N LYS A 201 -19.26 21.38 19.97
CA LYS A 201 -18.50 21.71 21.18
C LYS A 201 -19.40 22.63 22.01
N ALA A 202 -19.80 22.15 23.19
CA ALA A 202 -20.51 22.95 24.16
C ALA A 202 -19.74 24.27 24.33
N LYS A 203 -20.44 25.38 24.11
CA LYS A 203 -19.91 26.73 24.34
C LYS A 203 -19.41 26.79 25.78
N GLN A 204 -18.09 26.92 25.95
CA GLN A 204 -17.53 27.39 27.21
C GLN A 204 -18.01 28.82 27.41
N VAL A 205 -18.97 28.99 28.32
CA VAL A 205 -19.23 30.30 28.92
C VAL A 205 -18.01 30.61 29.78
N LYS A 206 -17.29 31.68 29.40
CA LYS A 206 -16.23 32.25 30.21
C LYS A 206 -16.87 33.06 31.31
N ASP A 207 -16.95 32.50 32.51
CA ASP A 207 -17.02 33.32 33.72
C ASP A 207 -15.60 33.65 34.14
N ALA A 208 -15.27 34.93 34.00
CA ALA A 208 -14.07 35.52 34.57
C ALA A 208 -14.35 35.79 36.05
N GLU A 209 -13.63 35.10 36.94
CA GLU A 209 -13.01 35.66 38.16
C GLU A 209 -12.52 34.55 39.10
N THR A 210 -11.21 34.30 39.05
CA THR A 210 -10.24 34.24 40.16
C THR A 210 -9.14 33.24 39.83
N GLY A 211 -7.91 33.76 39.72
CA GLY A 211 -6.73 32.95 39.48
C GLY A 211 -6.32 32.17 40.72
N LYS A 212 -6.09 30.87 40.55
CA LYS A 212 -5.00 30.12 41.19
C LYS A 212 -4.84 28.75 40.50
N MET A 213 -3.62 28.46 40.05
CA MET A 213 -3.17 27.14 39.61
C MET A 213 -3.13 26.15 40.77
N ARG A 214 -3.61 24.92 40.57
CA ARG A 214 -2.93 23.65 40.90
C ARG A 214 -3.70 22.44 40.35
N ASP A 215 -2.94 21.53 39.74
CA ASP A 215 -3.32 20.17 39.35
C ASP A 215 -3.92 19.39 40.53
N GLU A 216 -4.97 18.61 40.27
CA GLU A 216 -5.06 17.21 40.71
C GLU A 216 -6.19 16.48 39.95
N THR A 217 -5.80 15.38 39.32
CA THR A 217 -6.63 14.39 38.64
C THR A 217 -7.58 13.66 39.58
N ALA A 218 -8.70 13.20 39.00
CA ALA A 218 -9.50 12.03 39.38
C ALA A 218 -10.41 12.14 40.62
N ALA A 219 -11.70 12.39 40.38
CA ALA A 219 -12.78 11.83 41.20
C ALA A 219 -14.06 11.65 40.35
N GLU A 220 -14.39 10.38 40.11
CA GLU A 220 -15.63 9.91 39.48
C GLU A 220 -16.88 10.51 40.14
N LYS A 221 -17.80 11.09 39.36
CA LYS A 221 -19.18 11.28 39.81
C LYS A 221 -19.97 10.00 39.53
N LYS A 222 -19.90 9.04 40.45
CA LYS A 222 -20.91 7.97 40.58
C LYS A 222 -22.14 8.55 41.27
N ALA A 223 -23.31 8.41 40.64
CA ALA A 223 -24.62 8.74 41.24
C ALA A 223 -24.82 7.92 42.53
N ARG A 224 -25.36 8.54 43.59
CA ARG A 224 -25.42 7.93 44.93
C ARG A 224 -26.81 7.44 45.35
N THR A 225 -27.88 7.70 44.57
CA THR A 225 -29.23 7.22 44.91
C THR A 225 -30.04 6.81 43.68
N GLU A 226 -30.91 5.80 43.85
CA GLU A 226 -31.78 5.24 42.79
C GLU A 226 -32.73 6.31 42.22
N SER A 227 -33.14 7.27 43.04
CA SER A 227 -34.01 8.39 42.65
C SER A 227 -33.34 9.33 41.63
N GLU A 228 -32.03 9.55 41.73
CA GLU A 228 -31.27 10.39 40.79
C GLU A 228 -30.97 9.64 39.49
N GLN A 229 -30.88 8.31 39.53
CA GLN A 229 -30.72 7.47 38.34
C GLN A 229 -32.01 7.43 37.52
N ILE A 230 -33.16 7.28 38.17
CA ILE A 230 -34.47 7.29 37.50
C ILE A 230 -34.75 8.65 36.86
N ALA A 231 -34.41 9.76 37.54
CA ALA A 231 -34.54 11.10 36.95
C ALA A 231 -33.62 11.30 35.72
N MET A 232 -32.38 10.81 35.78
CA MET A 232 -31.46 10.85 34.64
C MET A 232 -31.88 9.92 33.48
N GLU A 233 -32.56 8.81 33.76
CA GLU A 233 -33.11 7.90 32.74
C GLU A 233 -34.40 8.44 32.12
N GLU A 234 -35.27 9.09 32.89
CA GLU A 234 -36.47 9.77 32.39
C GLU A 234 -36.12 10.96 31.49
N GLU A 235 -35.10 11.73 31.84
CA GLU A 235 -34.60 12.82 30.98
C GLU A 235 -34.01 12.27 29.67
N LYS A 236 -33.25 11.17 29.72
CA LYS A 236 -32.73 10.49 28.51
C LYS A 236 -33.82 9.87 27.64
N MET A 237 -34.90 9.36 28.25
CA MET A 237 -36.06 8.82 27.52
C MET A 237 -36.88 9.91 26.82
N LYS A 238 -36.87 11.14 27.33
CA LYS A 238 -37.50 12.30 26.66
C LYS A 238 -36.66 12.88 25.52
N GLU A 239 -35.34 12.70 25.56
CA GLU A 239 -34.42 13.14 24.50
C GLU A 239 -34.26 12.12 23.35
N LEU A 240 -34.79 10.91 23.50
CA LEU A 240 -34.88 9.93 22.41
C LEU A 240 -36.01 10.33 21.45
N GLU A 241 -35.70 11.17 20.46
CA GLU A 241 -36.55 11.36 19.27
C GLU A 241 -36.82 9.98 18.64
N THR A 242 -38.10 9.62 18.50
CA THR A 242 -38.49 8.34 17.91
C THR A 242 -38.13 8.33 16.43
N LEU A 243 -37.66 7.19 15.94
CA LEU A 243 -37.26 6.95 14.54
C LEU A 243 -38.33 7.37 13.49
N GLU A 244 -39.59 7.50 13.91
CA GLU A 244 -40.70 7.98 13.09
C GLU A 244 -40.61 9.49 12.76
N GLU A 245 -40.03 10.32 13.62
CA GLU A 245 -39.85 11.76 13.37
C GLU A 245 -38.65 12.07 12.46
N GLU A 246 -37.63 11.20 12.45
CA GLU A 246 -36.51 11.28 11.51
C GLU A 246 -36.92 10.86 10.08
N GLU A 247 -37.77 9.84 9.93
CA GLU A 247 -38.29 9.43 8.62
C GLU A 247 -39.20 10.50 7.98
N ALA A 248 -39.93 11.28 8.78
CA ALA A 248 -40.78 12.36 8.30
C ALA A 248 -40.00 13.59 7.79
N LYS A 249 -38.79 13.84 8.32
CA LYS A 249 -37.90 14.94 7.88
C LYS A 249 -37.11 14.62 6.60
N LEU A 250 -37.09 13.36 6.16
CA LEU A 250 -36.33 12.86 5.00
C LEU A 250 -37.17 12.64 3.73
N LYS A 251 -38.49 12.77 3.79
CA LYS A 251 -39.38 12.84 2.60
C LYS A 251 -39.46 14.26 2.04
#